data_AF-A0A3B9TNX9-F1
#
_entry.id   AF-A0A3B9TNX9-F1
#
_cell.length_a   1.000
_cell.length_b   1.000
_cell.length_c   1.000
_cell.angle_alpha   90.00
_cell.angle_beta   90.00
_cell.angle_gamma   90.00
#
_symmetry.space_group_name_H-M   'P 1'
#
loop_
_entity.id
_entity.type
_entity.pdbx_description
1 polymer ?
#
loop_
_entity_poly.entity_id
_entity_poly.type
_entity_poly.pdbx_seq_one_letter_code
_entity_poly.pdbx_strand_id
1 'polypeptide(L)'
;RRQRWDQAAELFERSLGNRSTQLAALVELAKIFEHKFCMYEKALEYAEEALARHRENRPFAEVGRWSDTRGDLLKRIERLRKKIADRT
;
A
#
# COMPACT_ATOMS: atom_id res chain seq x y z
N ARG A 1 -6.18 19.60 8.58
CA ARG A 1 -6.25 18.11 8.48
C ARG A 1 -5.56 17.57 7.23
N ARG A 2 -5.78 18.15 6.04
CA ARG A 2 -5.13 17.71 4.77
C ARG A 2 -3.60 17.80 4.77
N GLN A 3 -3.04 18.94 5.16
CA GLN A 3 -1.56 19.15 5.26
C GLN A 3 -0.79 18.08 6.05
N ARG A 4 -1.39 17.51 7.10
CA ARG A 4 -0.73 16.45 7.89
C ARG A 4 -0.60 15.15 7.11
N TRP A 5 -1.56 14.85 6.23
CA TRP A 5 -1.52 13.67 5.37
C TRP A 5 -0.60 13.89 4.17
N ASP A 6 -0.50 15.11 3.67
CA ASP A 6 0.46 15.48 2.62
C ASP A 6 1.91 15.27 3.14
N GLN A 7 2.21 15.78 4.34
CA GLN A 7 3.51 15.56 5.00
C GLN A 7 3.77 14.08 5.31
N ALA A 8 2.75 13.35 5.77
CA ALA A 8 2.90 11.91 6.03
C ALA A 8 3.21 11.13 4.74
N ALA A 9 2.52 11.43 3.64
CA ALA A 9 2.77 10.82 2.35
C ALA A 9 4.22 11.10 1.89
N GLU A 10 4.69 12.34 1.99
CA GLU A 10 6.06 12.71 1.63
C GLU A 10 7.11 11.94 2.45
N LEU A 11 6.89 11.80 3.76
CA LEU A 11 7.79 11.03 4.63
C LEU A 11 7.83 9.56 4.26
N PHE A 12 6.67 8.96 3.95
CA PHE A 12 6.61 7.58 3.51
C PHE A 12 7.27 7.38 2.13
N GLU A 13 7.03 8.28 1.17
CA GLU A 13 7.69 8.27 -0.14
C GLU A 13 9.22 8.33 0.01
N ARG A 14 9.74 9.20 0.89
CA ARG A 14 11.18 9.27 1.18
C ARG A 14 11.74 7.97 1.78
N SER A 15 10.96 7.30 2.62
CA SER A 15 11.37 6.04 3.25
C SER A 15 11.39 4.84 2.30
N LEU A 16 10.87 4.96 1.07
CA LEU A 16 10.95 3.91 0.05
C LEU A 16 12.40 3.60 -0.35
N GLY A 17 13.33 4.53 -0.15
CA GLY A 17 14.76 4.30 -0.38
C GLY A 17 15.39 3.29 0.60
N ASN A 18 14.73 3.01 1.73
CA ASN A 18 15.22 2.05 2.72
C ASN A 18 14.52 0.69 2.56
N ARG A 19 15.28 -0.32 2.13
CA ARG A 19 14.80 -1.68 1.85
C ARG A 19 14.07 -2.33 3.04
N SER A 20 14.44 -2.01 4.28
CA SER A 20 13.81 -2.64 5.47
C SER A 20 12.42 -2.09 5.78
N THR A 21 12.16 -0.83 5.47
CA THR A 21 10.88 -0.16 5.75
C THR A 21 9.96 -0.04 4.54
N GLN A 22 10.48 -0.35 3.35
CA GLN A 22 9.81 -0.14 2.07
C GLN A 22 8.42 -0.76 1.99
N LEU A 23 8.24 -2.00 2.46
CA LEU A 23 6.93 -2.66 2.44
C LEU A 23 5.91 -1.89 3.30
N ALA A 24 6.27 -1.54 4.53
CA ALA A 24 5.38 -0.81 5.44
C ALA A 24 5.03 0.58 4.88
N ALA A 25 6.01 1.27 4.30
CA ALA A 25 5.80 2.57 3.66
C ALA A 25 4.80 2.48 2.49
N LEU A 26 4.93 1.48 1.63
CA LEU A 26 3.99 1.25 0.52
C LEU A 26 2.56 0.97 1.01
N VAL A 27 2.42 0.19 2.09
CA VAL A 27 1.10 -0.08 2.70
C VAL A 27 0.47 1.20 3.26
N GLU A 28 1.25 2.04 3.94
CA GLU A 28 0.73 3.31 4.47
C GLU A 28 0.40 4.32 3.37
N LEU A 29 1.20 4.40 2.31
CA LEU A 29 0.89 5.20 1.13
C LEU A 29 -0.43 4.76 0.50
N ALA A 30 -0.63 3.46 0.26
CA ALA A 30 -1.90 2.95 -0.27
C ALA A 30 -3.10 3.36 0.59
N LYS A 31 -2.97 3.32 1.93
CA LYS A 31 -4.03 3.78 2.86
C LYS A 31 -4.29 5.28 2.78
N ILE A 32 -3.24 6.10 2.72
CA ILE A 32 -3.36 7.56 2.64
C ILE A 32 -4.06 7.95 1.34
N PHE A 33 -3.60 7.43 0.20
CA PHE A 33 -4.19 7.73 -1.10
C PHE A 33 -5.63 7.20 -1.22
N GLU A 34 -5.95 6.03 -0.66
CA GLU A 34 -7.32 5.51 -0.65
C GLU A 34 -8.25 6.37 0.22
N HIS A 35 -7.89 6.64 1.47
CA HIS A 35 -8.84 7.13 2.48
C HIS A 35 -8.79 8.64 2.72
N LYS A 36 -7.67 9.30 2.41
CA LYS A 36 -7.48 10.73 2.67
C LYS A 36 -7.55 11.56 1.41
N PHE A 37 -7.04 11.03 0.31
CA PHE A 37 -7.03 11.73 -0.97
C PHE A 37 -8.08 11.22 -1.96
N CYS A 38 -8.65 10.03 -1.73
CA CYS A 38 -9.62 9.39 -2.64
C CYS A 38 -9.09 9.24 -4.08
N MET A 39 -7.77 9.16 -4.23
CA MET A 39 -7.04 8.92 -5.48
C MET A 39 -6.81 7.42 -5.61
N TYR A 40 -7.78 6.71 -6.18
CA TYR A 40 -7.83 5.26 -6.11
C TYR A 40 -6.83 4.59 -7.03
N GLU A 41 -6.50 5.22 -8.15
CA GLU A 41 -5.49 4.79 -9.11
C GLU A 41 -4.11 4.77 -8.44
N LYS A 42 -3.72 5.89 -7.82
CA LYS A 42 -2.44 5.98 -7.09
C LYS A 42 -2.41 5.07 -5.84
N ALA A 43 -3.55 4.89 -5.17
CA ALA A 43 -3.65 3.92 -4.08
C ALA A 43 -3.46 2.47 -4.57
N LEU A 44 -3.96 2.15 -5.76
CA LEU A 44 -3.84 0.84 -6.39
C LEU A 44 -2.38 0.57 -6.75
N GLU A 45 -1.70 1.53 -7.37
CA GLU A 45 -0.27 1.44 -7.70
C GLU A 45 0.57 1.06 -6.47
N TYR A 46 0.41 1.78 -5.35
CA TYR A 46 1.14 1.47 -4.12
C TYR A 46 0.78 0.11 -3.52
N ALA A 47 -0.50 -0.30 -3.59
CA ALA A 47 -0.92 -1.60 -3.08
C ALA A 47 -0.36 -2.75 -3.92
N GLU A 48 -0.29 -2.59 -5.24
CA GLU A 48 0.31 -3.56 -6.16
C GLU A 48 1.83 -3.64 -5.98
N GLU A 49 2.50 -2.50 -5.82
CA GLU A 49 3.94 -2.49 -5.51
C GLU A 49 4.22 -3.15 -4.15
N ALA A 50 3.42 -2.84 -3.12
CA ALA A 50 3.53 -3.50 -1.81
C ALA A 50 3.43 -5.02 -1.93
N LEU A 51 2.48 -5.52 -2.74
CA LEU A 51 2.31 -6.95 -2.97
C LEU A 51 3.49 -7.56 -3.72
N ALA A 52 4.08 -6.85 -4.68
CA ALA A 52 5.29 -7.28 -5.37
C ALA A 52 6.48 -7.40 -4.41
N ARG A 53 6.75 -6.36 -3.60
CA ARG A 53 7.83 -6.38 -2.60
C ARG A 53 7.61 -7.39 -1.50
N HIS A 54 6.36 -7.62 -1.12
CA HIS A 54 6.00 -8.71 -0.24
C HIS A 54 6.47 -10.02 -0.88
N ARG A 55 6.06 -10.36 -2.11
CA ARG A 55 6.50 -11.61 -2.76
C ARG A 55 8.02 -11.78 -2.85
N GLU A 56 8.77 -10.71 -3.10
CA GLU A 56 10.24 -10.74 -3.18
C GLU A 56 10.92 -11.04 -1.83
N ASN A 57 10.38 -10.56 -0.71
CA ASN A 57 10.97 -10.72 0.61
C ASN A 57 10.35 -11.90 1.39
N ARG A 58 9.86 -12.93 0.67
CA ARG A 58 9.20 -14.08 1.27
C ARG A 58 10.11 -14.76 2.31
N PRO A 59 9.70 -14.85 3.59
CA PRO A 59 10.44 -15.62 4.57
C PRO A 59 10.41 -17.10 4.22
N PHE A 60 11.45 -17.83 4.62
CA PHE A 60 11.60 -19.26 4.34
C PHE A 60 10.47 -20.12 4.94
N ALA A 61 9.82 -19.64 6.01
CA ALA A 61 8.61 -20.21 6.59
C ALA A 61 7.47 -19.18 6.55
N GLU A 62 6.23 -19.64 6.31
CA GLU A 62 5.07 -18.75 6.44
C GLU A 62 4.87 -18.35 7.90
N VAL A 63 5.10 -17.07 8.18
CA VAL A 63 4.80 -16.46 9.48
C VAL A 63 3.39 -15.85 9.39
N GLY A 64 2.53 -16.06 10.39
CA GLY A 64 1.12 -15.60 10.33
C GLY A 64 0.94 -14.14 9.88
N ARG A 65 1.72 -13.22 10.46
CA ARG A 65 1.71 -11.78 10.10
C ARG A 65 2.03 -11.51 8.62
N TRP A 66 2.86 -12.35 8.00
CA TRP A 66 3.20 -12.27 6.58
C TRP A 66 2.02 -12.67 5.69
N SER A 67 1.40 -13.81 5.98
CA SER A 67 0.22 -14.28 5.26
C SER A 67 -0.97 -13.31 5.41
N ASP A 68 -1.14 -12.71 6.59
CA ASP A 68 -2.16 -11.69 6.85
C ASP A 68 -1.94 -10.44 5.99
N THR A 69 -0.70 -9.93 5.95
CA THR A 69 -0.34 -8.75 5.14
C THR A 69 -0.64 -8.97 3.66
N ARG A 70 -0.32 -10.16 3.13
CA ARG A 70 -0.68 -10.54 1.75
C ARG A 70 -2.19 -10.54 1.54
N GLY A 71 -2.95 -11.14 2.45
CA GLY A 71 -4.41 -11.21 2.36
C GLY A 71 -5.05 -9.83 2.35
N ASP A 72 -4.57 -8.92 3.20
CA ASP A 72 -5.05 -7.55 3.28
C ASP A 72 -4.74 -6.74 2.01
N LEU A 73 -3.55 -6.93 1.43
CA LEU A 73 -3.17 -6.30 0.16
C LEU A 73 -4.06 -6.76 -0.99
N LEU A 74 -4.33 -8.06 -1.11
CA LEU A 74 -5.19 -8.61 -2.15
C LEU A 74 -6.63 -8.05 -2.05
N LYS A 75 -7.21 -8.06 -0.85
CA LYS A 75 -8.55 -7.49 -0.59
C LYS A 75 -8.60 -5.99 -0.90
N ARG A 76 -7.51 -5.26 -0.61
CA ARG A 76 -7.42 -3.82 -0.92
C ARG A 76 -7.36 -3.56 -2.42
N ILE A 77 -6.53 -4.30 -3.16
CA ILE A 77 -6.42 -4.22 -4.62
C ILE A 77 -7.77 -4.49 -5.28
N GLU A 78 -8.47 -5.55 -4.88
CA GLU A 78 -9.79 -5.88 -5.41
C GLU A 78 -10.80 -4.75 -5.18
N ARG A 79 -10.87 -4.24 -3.94
CA ARG A 79 -11.74 -3.12 -3.59
C ARG A 79 -11.41 -1.85 -4.38
N LEU A 80 -10.13 -1.55 -4.58
CA LEU A 80 -9.70 -0.36 -5.33
C LEU A 80 -10.06 -0.48 -6.81
N ARG A 81 -9.81 -1.63 -7.44
CA ARG A 81 -10.20 -1.90 -8.83
C ARG A 81 -11.71 -1.72 -9.03
N LYS A 82 -12.53 -2.23 -8.11
CA LYS A 82 -13.98 -2.02 -8.15
C LYS A 82 -14.34 -0.53 -8.05
N LYS A 83 -13.75 0.21 -7.11
CA LYS A 83 -14.01 1.66 -6.95
C LYS A 83 -13.62 2.49 -8.19
N ILE A 84 -12.56 2.09 -8.90
CA ILE A 84 -12.13 2.73 -10.15
C ILE A 84 -13.14 2.42 -11.25
N ALA A 85 -13.52 1.13 -11.41
CA ALA A 85 -14.51 0.71 -12.39
C ALA A 85 -15.88 1.38 -12.17
N ASP A 86 -16.37 1.45 -10.93
CA ASP A 86 -17.65 2.10 -10.59
C ASP A 86 -17.65 3.63 -10.82
N ARG A 87 -16.48 4.24 -11.07
CA ARG A 87 -16.29 5.68 -11.33
C ARG A 87 -16.04 6.00 -12.81
N THR A 88 -15.84 4.98 -13.65
CA THR A 88 -15.58 5.12 -15.08
C THR A 88 -16.89 5.00 -15.86
#